data_AF-A0A0H2R3Q2-F1
#
_entry.id   AF-A0A0H2R3Q2-F1
#
_cell.length_a   1.000
_cell.length_b   1.000
_cell.length_c   1.000
_cell.angle_alpha   90.00
_cell.angle_beta   90.00
_cell.angle_gamma   90.00
#
_symmetry.space_group_name_H-M   'P 1'
#
loop_
_entity.id
_entity.type
_entity.pdbx_description
1 polymer ?
#
loop_
_entity_poly.entity_id
_entity_poly.type
_entity_poly.pdbx_seq_one_letter_code
_entity_poly.pdbx_strand_id
1 'polypeptide(L)'
;SIASLFPHVPQDILFSVLRHELRAEDLYKLDFRFREQPLDMALTVNKDGQLRYAGPDVGTRYRTAESLTTPFINYTTILTIHSISTGSGATVIAALHEYLHQLNRNIAEYDWQAVVAYHMAFWSFRCYEMRQGHYSGWAMVDQQLHAKFLMHRVKRSH
;
A
#
# COMPACT_ATOMS: atom_id res chain seq x y z
N SER A 1 10.28 -6.08 -21.10
CA SER A 1 9.68 -6.83 -19.98
C SER A 1 9.11 -5.83 -18.98
N ILE A 2 8.29 -6.23 -18.00
CA ILE A 2 7.81 -5.26 -17.00
C ILE A 2 8.95 -4.55 -16.24
N ALA A 3 10.06 -5.26 -16.01
CA ALA A 3 11.27 -4.69 -15.40
C ALA A 3 11.88 -3.52 -16.20
N SER A 4 11.80 -3.53 -17.53
CA SER A 4 12.32 -2.43 -18.35
C SER A 4 11.47 -1.15 -18.26
N LEU A 5 10.22 -1.25 -17.82
CA LEU A 5 9.34 -0.10 -17.59
C LEU A 5 9.56 0.53 -16.20
N PHE A 6 10.14 -0.22 -15.27
CA PHE A 6 10.36 0.19 -13.88
C PHE A 6 11.81 -0.05 -13.43
N PRO A 7 12.81 0.52 -14.13
CA PRO A 7 14.23 0.27 -13.83
C PRO A 7 14.65 0.75 -12.43
N HIS A 8 13.89 1.67 -11.83
CA HIS A 8 14.15 2.22 -10.50
C HIS A 8 13.51 1.41 -9.36
N VAL A 9 12.71 0.38 -9.66
CA VAL A 9 12.13 -0.50 -8.63
C VAL A 9 13.06 -1.71 -8.45
N PRO A 10 13.47 -2.08 -7.22
CA PRO A 10 14.24 -3.30 -7.01
C PRO A 10 13.50 -4.52 -7.59
N GLN A 11 14.21 -5.45 -8.22
CA GLN A 11 13.57 -6.59 -8.88
C GLN A 11 12.76 -7.45 -7.92
N ASP A 12 13.26 -7.69 -6.71
CA ASP A 12 12.58 -8.42 -5.64
C ASP A 12 11.26 -7.74 -5.24
N ILE A 13 11.26 -6.42 -5.09
CA ILE A 13 10.04 -5.64 -4.79
C ILE A 13 9.07 -5.68 -5.97
N LEU A 14 9.57 -5.54 -7.20
CA LEU A 14 8.75 -5.64 -8.40
C LEU A 14 8.05 -7.01 -8.46
N PHE A 15 8.79 -8.12 -8.31
CA PHE A 15 8.19 -9.45 -8.30
C PHE A 15 7.20 -9.66 -7.15
N SER A 16 7.48 -9.07 -5.98
CA SER A 16 6.55 -9.10 -4.85
C SER A 16 5.24 -8.38 -5.16
N VAL A 17 5.25 -7.28 -5.91
CA VAL A 17 4.02 -6.63 -6.44
C VAL A 17 3.26 -7.57 -7.38
N LEU A 18 3.96 -8.15 -8.36
CA LEU A 18 3.33 -9.02 -9.37
C LEU A 18 2.74 -10.30 -8.78
N ARG A 19 3.30 -10.79 -7.68
CA ARG A 19 2.79 -11.95 -6.93
C ARG A 19 1.78 -11.59 -5.84
N HIS A 20 1.47 -10.31 -5.68
CA HIS A 20 0.64 -9.79 -4.58
C HIS A 20 1.16 -10.20 -3.19
N GLU A 21 2.48 -10.25 -3.03
CA GLU A 21 3.19 -10.61 -1.80
C GLU A 21 3.74 -9.37 -1.08
N LEU A 22 3.68 -8.20 -1.70
CA LEU A 22 4.16 -6.96 -1.09
C LEU A 22 3.30 -6.65 0.14
N ARG A 23 3.93 -6.53 1.30
CA ARG A 23 3.26 -6.14 2.54
C ARG A 23 2.89 -4.66 2.48
N ALA A 24 1.76 -4.30 3.09
CA ALA A 24 1.30 -2.92 3.15
C ALA A 24 2.36 -1.98 3.75
N GLU A 25 3.08 -2.47 4.76
CA GLU A 25 4.13 -1.77 5.50
C GLU A 25 5.38 -1.49 4.65
N ASP A 26 5.55 -2.25 3.56
CA ASP A 26 6.64 -2.18 2.60
C ASP A 26 6.28 -1.36 1.37
N LEU A 27 5.05 -0.84 1.28
CA LEU A 27 4.55 -0.08 0.13
C LEU A 27 5.43 1.14 -0.17
N TYR A 28 5.97 1.80 0.86
CA TYR A 28 6.87 2.96 0.72
C TYR A 28 8.09 2.69 -0.17
N LYS A 29 8.51 1.42 -0.34
CA LYS A 29 9.62 1.02 -1.22
C LYS A 29 9.35 1.30 -2.70
N LEU A 30 8.09 1.57 -3.05
CA LEU A 30 7.67 2.00 -4.38
C LEU A 30 7.69 3.53 -4.56
N ASP A 31 8.00 4.32 -3.53
CA ASP A 31 8.25 5.76 -3.70
C ASP A 31 9.72 5.97 -4.11
N PHE A 32 9.93 6.50 -5.33
CA PHE A 32 11.27 6.73 -5.87
C PHE A 32 12.08 7.72 -5.01
N ARG A 33 11.41 8.65 -4.32
CA ARG A 33 12.03 9.63 -3.43
C ARG A 33 12.57 9.01 -2.15
N PHE A 34 12.03 7.85 -1.75
CA PHE A 34 12.47 7.15 -0.55
C PHE A 34 13.95 6.73 -0.64
N ARG A 35 14.46 6.46 -1.84
CA ARG A 35 15.87 6.10 -2.04
C ARG A 35 16.85 7.25 -1.79
N GLU A 36 16.38 8.49 -1.85
CA GLU A 36 17.20 9.69 -1.66
C GLU A 36 17.26 10.16 -0.20
N GLN A 37 16.42 9.61 0.68
CA GLN A 37 16.48 9.91 2.10
C GLN A 37 17.53 9.01 2.78
N PRO A 38 18.54 9.58 3.47
CA PRO A 38 19.37 8.80 4.36
C PRO A 38 18.47 8.17 5.42
N LEU A 39 18.40 6.85 5.40
CA LEU A 39 17.77 6.11 6.48
C LEU A 39 18.69 6.23 7.71
N ASP A 40 18.40 7.19 8.59
CA ASP A 40 18.84 7.14 10.00
C ASP A 40 18.12 5.97 10.70
N MET A 41 18.34 4.75 10.20
CA MET A 41 17.82 3.52 10.76
C MET A 41 18.90 2.93 11.66
N ALA A 42 18.72 3.05 12.97
CA ALA A 42 19.48 2.27 13.93
C ALA A 42 19.34 0.77 13.60
N LEU A 43 20.39 -0.04 13.70
CA LEU A 43 20.28 -1.49 13.57
C LEU A 43 19.69 -2.06 14.87
N THR A 44 18.65 -2.91 14.79
CA THR A 44 18.10 -3.66 15.92
C THR A 44 18.24 -5.16 15.70
N VAL A 45 18.46 -5.89 16.78
CA VAL A 45 18.51 -7.36 16.77
C VAL A 45 17.11 -7.86 17.16
N ASN A 46 16.47 -8.66 16.32
CA ASN A 46 15.20 -9.27 16.70
C ASN A 46 15.39 -10.35 17.78
N LYS A 47 14.28 -10.88 18.32
CA LYS A 47 14.31 -11.95 19.34
C LYS A 47 15.02 -13.23 18.88
N ASP A 48 15.19 -13.41 17.57
CA ASP A 48 15.83 -14.57 16.94
C ASP A 48 17.32 -14.33 16.61
N GLY A 49 17.90 -13.21 17.07
CA GLY A 49 19.32 -12.89 16.87
C GLY A 49 19.68 -12.35 15.47
N GLN A 50 18.70 -12.11 14.62
CA GLN A 50 18.90 -11.53 13.29
C GLN A 50 18.98 -10.00 13.36
N LEU A 51 20.01 -9.44 12.73
CA LEU A 51 20.13 -8.01 12.49
C LEU A 51 19.04 -7.56 11.51
N ARG A 52 18.20 -6.63 11.94
CA ARG A 52 17.27 -5.89 11.08
C ARG A 52 17.57 -4.41 11.26
N TYR A 53 17.41 -3.63 10.22
CA TYR A 53 17.28 -2.19 10.44
C TYR A 53 16.05 -1.96 11.32
N ALA A 54 16.16 -1.13 12.36
CA ALA A 54 15.04 -0.60 13.10
C ALA A 54 14.17 0.12 12.09
N GLY A 55 13.17 -0.60 11.60
CA GLY A 55 12.08 -0.01 10.85
C GLY A 55 11.60 1.16 11.69
N PRO A 56 11.53 2.38 11.13
CA PRO A 56 10.57 3.32 11.66
C PRO A 56 9.25 2.52 11.78
N ASP A 57 8.64 2.48 12.97
CA ASP A 57 7.30 1.87 13.13
C ASP A 57 6.43 2.34 11.96
N VAL A 58 5.51 1.50 11.47
CA VAL A 58 4.66 1.84 10.29
C VAL A 58 4.14 3.29 10.37
N GLY A 59 3.76 3.76 11.55
CA GLY A 59 3.31 5.14 11.81
C GLY A 59 4.33 6.26 11.53
N THR A 60 5.63 5.97 11.51
CA THR A 60 6.71 6.94 11.20
C THR A 60 7.12 6.96 9.73
N ARG A 61 6.79 5.91 8.95
CA ARG A 61 6.95 5.90 7.49
C ARG A 61 5.79 6.61 6.79
N TYR A 62 4.57 6.39 7.27
CA TYR A 62 3.37 6.98 6.70
C TYR A 62 2.92 8.24 7.48
N ARG A 63 3.76 9.27 7.51
CA ARG A 63 3.49 10.51 8.28
C ARG A 63 2.54 11.48 7.59
N THR A 64 2.44 11.42 6.26
CA THR A 64 1.61 12.31 5.45
C THR A 64 0.74 11.52 4.48
N ALA A 65 -0.37 12.11 4.03
CA ALA A 65 -1.19 11.50 2.98
C ALA A 65 -0.35 11.09 1.76
N GLU A 66 0.58 11.94 1.34
CA GLU A 66 1.48 11.72 0.22
C GLU A 66 2.41 10.52 0.42
N SER A 67 2.93 10.31 1.64
CA SER A 67 3.78 9.16 1.95
C SER A 67 3.09 7.81 1.78
N LEU A 68 1.75 7.79 1.68
CA LEU A 68 0.96 6.60 1.37
C LEU A 68 0.45 6.61 -0.09
N THR A 69 -0.09 7.74 -0.57
CA THR A 69 -0.76 7.79 -1.87
C THR A 69 0.23 7.70 -3.04
N THR A 70 1.40 8.33 -2.95
CA THR A 70 2.43 8.25 -3.99
C THR A 70 2.89 6.81 -4.26
N PRO A 71 3.39 6.05 -3.25
CA PRO A 71 3.77 4.67 -3.49
C PRO A 71 2.58 3.78 -3.87
N PHE A 72 1.36 4.11 -3.41
CA PHE A 72 0.16 3.39 -3.85
C PHE A 72 -0.15 3.60 -5.33
N ILE A 73 -0.03 4.83 -5.85
CA ILE A 73 -0.17 5.11 -7.28
C ILE A 73 0.88 4.33 -8.10
N ASN A 74 2.11 4.22 -7.59
CA ASN A 74 3.14 3.43 -8.27
C ASN A 74 2.79 1.93 -8.26
N TYR A 75 2.26 1.41 -7.15
CA TYR A 75 1.73 0.05 -7.07
C TYR A 75 0.62 -0.19 -8.11
N THR A 76 -0.40 0.69 -8.17
CA THR A 76 -1.51 0.53 -9.11
C THR A 76 -1.05 0.61 -10.56
N THR A 77 -0.08 1.47 -10.86
CA THR A 77 0.51 1.59 -12.20
C THR A 77 1.22 0.29 -12.63
N ILE A 78 2.10 -0.26 -11.78
CA ILE A 78 2.79 -1.53 -12.06
C ILE A 78 1.78 -2.64 -12.29
N LEU A 79 0.81 -2.78 -11.37
CA LEU A 79 -0.13 -3.89 -11.42
C LEU A 79 -1.09 -3.77 -12.59
N THR A 80 -1.52 -2.56 -12.95
CA THR A 80 -2.35 -2.30 -14.13
C THR A 80 -1.66 -2.75 -15.41
N ILE A 81 -0.41 -2.33 -15.63
CA ILE A 81 0.35 -2.71 -16.82
C ILE A 81 0.50 -4.23 -16.92
N HIS A 82 0.79 -4.89 -15.79
CA HIS A 82 0.84 -6.34 -15.75
C HIS A 82 -0.50 -6.98 -16.10
N SER A 83 -1.59 -6.48 -15.51
CA SER A 83 -2.93 -7.07 -15.65
C SER A 83 -3.51 -6.90 -17.06
N ILE A 84 -3.14 -5.83 -17.78
CA ILE A 84 -3.46 -5.67 -19.21
C ILE A 84 -2.87 -6.83 -20.01
N SER A 85 -1.62 -7.21 -19.74
CA SER A 85 -0.95 -8.31 -20.45
C SER A 85 -1.53 -9.70 -20.15
N THR A 86 -2.24 -9.85 -19.02
CA THR A 86 -2.86 -11.11 -18.58
C THR A 86 -4.37 -11.18 -18.82
N GLY A 87 -4.96 -10.16 -19.48
CA GLY A 87 -6.37 -10.13 -19.86
C GLY A 87 -7.35 -9.67 -18.77
N SER A 88 -6.86 -9.24 -17.61
CA SER A 88 -7.69 -8.77 -16.48
C SER A 88 -7.63 -7.24 -16.28
N GLY A 89 -6.96 -6.52 -17.17
CA GLY A 89 -6.63 -5.10 -17.02
C GLY A 89 -7.80 -4.20 -16.65
N ALA A 90 -8.93 -4.27 -17.37
CA ALA A 90 -10.08 -3.39 -17.12
C ALA A 90 -10.65 -3.56 -15.69
N THR A 91 -10.79 -4.79 -15.22
CA THR A 91 -11.29 -5.10 -13.87
C THR A 91 -10.32 -4.61 -12.80
N VAL A 92 -9.02 -4.83 -12.99
CA VAL A 92 -7.99 -4.38 -12.05
C VAL A 92 -7.93 -2.86 -11.96
N ILE A 93 -7.95 -2.17 -13.12
CA ILE A 93 -7.96 -0.71 -13.20
C ILE A 93 -9.16 -0.15 -12.44
N ALA A 94 -10.36 -0.65 -12.74
CA ALA A 94 -11.59 -0.17 -12.11
C ALA A 94 -11.55 -0.36 -10.58
N ALA A 95 -11.14 -1.53 -10.10
CA ALA A 95 -11.13 -1.84 -8.68
C ALA A 95 -10.08 -1.02 -7.89
N LEU A 96 -8.88 -0.85 -8.46
CA LEU A 96 -7.83 -0.07 -7.81
C LEU A 96 -8.11 1.43 -7.82
N HIS A 97 -8.68 1.97 -8.90
CA HIS A 97 -9.10 3.37 -8.96
C HIS A 97 -10.22 3.67 -7.96
N GLU A 98 -11.21 2.76 -7.86
CA GLU A 98 -12.28 2.91 -6.88
C GLU A 98 -11.72 2.94 -5.44
N TYR A 99 -10.77 2.06 -5.11
CA TYR A 99 -10.10 2.13 -3.82
C TYR A 99 -9.32 3.43 -3.61
N LEU A 100 -8.62 3.94 -4.64
CA LEU A 100 -7.90 5.22 -4.55
C LEU A 100 -8.87 6.37 -4.24
N HIS A 101 -10.06 6.39 -4.85
CA HIS A 101 -11.10 7.36 -4.52
C HIS A 101 -11.59 7.22 -3.08
N GLN A 102 -11.82 6.00 -2.61
CA GLN A 102 -12.20 5.74 -1.21
C GLN A 102 -11.10 6.18 -0.24
N LEU A 103 -9.84 5.89 -0.54
CA LEU A 103 -8.70 6.32 0.27
C LEU A 103 -8.62 7.84 0.37
N ASN A 104 -8.81 8.56 -0.75
CA ASN A 104 -8.82 10.03 -0.75
C ASN A 104 -9.99 10.60 0.08
N ARG A 105 -11.17 9.98 0.02
CA ARG A 105 -12.31 10.35 0.89
C ARG A 105 -11.95 10.12 2.36
N ASN A 106 -11.38 8.98 2.69
CA ASN A 106 -10.99 8.66 4.06
C ASN A 106 -9.92 9.63 4.57
N ILE A 107 -8.94 9.99 3.73
CA ILE A 107 -7.92 11.00 4.02
C ILE A 107 -8.55 12.35 4.35
N ALA A 108 -9.62 12.75 3.65
CA ALA A 108 -10.30 14.01 3.89
C ALA A 108 -11.05 14.01 5.22
N GLU A 109 -11.75 12.92 5.53
CA GLU A 109 -12.77 12.83 6.59
C GLU A 109 -12.24 12.36 7.95
N TYR A 110 -11.25 11.47 7.98
CA TYR A 110 -10.83 10.78 9.22
C TYR A 110 -9.40 11.15 9.66
N ASP A 111 -9.12 10.92 10.94
CA ASP A 111 -7.79 11.07 11.53
C ASP A 111 -6.75 10.26 10.76
N TRP A 112 -5.61 10.87 10.44
CA TRP A 112 -4.63 10.26 9.54
C TRP A 112 -4.12 8.88 10.02
N GLN A 113 -3.84 8.74 11.31
CA GLN A 113 -3.40 7.45 11.87
C GLN A 113 -4.47 6.36 11.76
N ALA A 114 -5.75 6.74 11.80
CA ALA A 114 -6.87 5.82 11.59
C ALA A 114 -6.92 5.33 10.15
N VAL A 115 -6.71 6.25 9.19
CA VAL A 115 -6.67 5.94 7.75
C VAL A 115 -5.51 5.00 7.42
N VAL A 116 -4.32 5.23 7.97
CA VAL A 116 -3.17 4.32 7.81
C VAL A 116 -3.51 2.94 8.36
N ALA A 117 -4.05 2.84 9.58
CA ALA A 117 -4.42 1.55 10.17
C ALA A 117 -5.49 0.80 9.36
N TYR A 118 -6.50 1.51 8.86
CA TYR A 118 -7.50 0.95 7.95
C TYR A 118 -6.85 0.41 6.66
N HIS A 119 -5.98 1.21 6.02
CA HIS A 119 -5.29 0.80 4.80
C HIS A 119 -4.45 -0.46 5.00
N MET A 120 -3.66 -0.53 6.07
CA MET A 120 -2.82 -1.70 6.37
C MET A 120 -3.66 -2.97 6.54
N ALA A 121 -4.77 -2.88 7.27
CA ALA A 121 -5.67 -4.01 7.46
C ALA A 121 -6.34 -4.40 6.13
N PHE A 122 -6.91 -3.44 5.41
CA PHE A 122 -7.59 -3.64 4.14
C PHE A 122 -6.66 -4.33 3.13
N TRP A 123 -5.46 -3.79 2.93
CA TRP A 123 -4.44 -4.33 2.02
C TRP A 123 -4.20 -5.82 2.19
N SER A 124 -4.03 -6.28 3.44
CA SER A 124 -3.71 -7.68 3.73
C SER A 124 -4.77 -8.65 3.21
N PHE A 125 -6.05 -8.33 3.40
CA PHE A 125 -7.17 -9.13 2.89
C PHE A 125 -7.23 -9.08 1.36
N ARG A 126 -7.06 -7.89 0.77
CA ARG A 126 -7.19 -7.74 -0.68
C ARG A 126 -6.04 -8.35 -1.46
N CYS A 127 -4.81 -8.33 -0.94
CA CYS A 127 -3.70 -9.07 -1.54
C CYS A 127 -3.91 -10.59 -1.46
N TYR A 128 -4.56 -11.09 -0.39
CA TYR A 128 -4.95 -12.50 -0.32
C TYR A 128 -5.96 -12.87 -1.41
N GLU A 129 -6.99 -12.04 -1.62
CA GLU A 129 -7.98 -12.24 -2.70
C GLU A 129 -7.33 -12.18 -4.10
N MET A 130 -6.43 -11.21 -4.33
CA MET A 130 -5.73 -11.06 -5.61
C MET A 130 -4.87 -12.27 -5.96
N ARG A 131 -4.23 -12.94 -4.99
CA ARG A 131 -3.49 -14.20 -5.24
C ARG A 131 -4.39 -15.32 -5.76
N GLN A 132 -5.70 -15.23 -5.54
CA GLN A 132 -6.71 -16.15 -6.09
C GLN A 132 -7.35 -15.63 -7.38
N GLY A 133 -6.85 -14.52 -7.94
CA GLY A 133 -7.40 -13.88 -9.13
C GLY A 133 -8.64 -13.02 -8.89
N HIS A 134 -9.02 -12.77 -7.63
CA HIS A 134 -10.17 -11.97 -7.28
C HIS A 134 -9.77 -10.51 -6.99
N TYR A 135 -10.17 -9.60 -7.88
CA TYR A 135 -9.80 -8.18 -7.80
C TYR A 135 -10.92 -7.27 -7.30
N SER A 136 -12.18 -7.70 -7.43
CA SER A 136 -13.37 -6.89 -7.12
C SER A 136 -13.44 -6.40 -5.67
N GLY A 137 -12.78 -7.10 -4.74
CA GLY A 137 -12.73 -6.70 -3.33
C GLY A 137 -12.12 -5.31 -3.12
N TRP A 138 -11.20 -4.86 -3.99
CA TRP A 138 -10.65 -3.50 -3.92
C TRP A 138 -11.69 -2.42 -4.20
N ALA A 139 -12.72 -2.71 -5.01
CA ALA A 139 -13.80 -1.76 -5.29
C ALA A 139 -14.79 -1.62 -4.13
N MET A 140 -14.75 -2.53 -3.15
CA MET A 140 -15.75 -2.61 -2.09
C MET A 140 -15.24 -1.97 -0.81
N VAL A 141 -16.09 -1.15 -0.18
CA VAL A 141 -15.84 -0.68 1.18
C VAL A 141 -15.96 -1.86 2.14
N ASP A 142 -14.89 -2.14 2.88
CA ASP A 142 -14.93 -3.14 3.94
C ASP A 142 -15.59 -2.54 5.18
N GLN A 143 -16.90 -2.75 5.32
CA GLN A 143 -17.70 -2.14 6.40
C GLN A 143 -17.19 -2.53 7.79
N GLN A 144 -16.67 -3.74 7.97
CA GLN A 144 -16.16 -4.20 9.27
C GLN A 144 -14.86 -3.48 9.63
N LEU A 145 -13.93 -3.37 8.68
CA LEU A 145 -12.71 -2.60 8.89
C LEU A 145 -13.00 -1.10 9.03
N HIS A 146 -13.95 -0.58 8.26
CA HIS A 146 -14.37 0.82 8.35
C HIS A 146 -14.94 1.13 9.73
N ALA A 147 -15.84 0.30 10.25
CA ALA A 147 -16.38 0.44 11.61
C ALA A 147 -15.28 0.36 12.67
N LYS A 148 -14.37 -0.61 12.54
CA LYS A 148 -13.28 -0.85 13.49
C LYS A 148 -12.25 0.27 13.54
N PHE A 149 -11.88 0.84 12.39
CA PHE A 149 -10.76 1.76 12.28
C PHE A 149 -11.19 3.22 12.11
N LEU A 150 -12.31 3.53 11.48
CA LEU A 150 -12.65 4.90 11.04
C LEU A 150 -13.86 5.51 11.77
N MET A 151 -14.93 4.75 12.03
CA MET A 151 -16.25 5.27 12.45
C MET A 151 -16.26 6.30 13.60
N HIS A 152 -15.33 6.20 14.56
CA HIS A 152 -15.26 7.12 15.71
C HIS A 152 -14.06 8.07 15.68
N ARG A 153 -13.41 8.23 14.52
CA ARG A 153 -12.17 8.99 14.34
C ARG A 153 -12.31 10.02 13.21
N VAL A 154 -13.48 10.62 13.08
CA VAL A 154 -13.73 11.74 12.16
C VAL A 154 -12.90 12.93 12.63
N LYS A 155 -12.24 13.63 11.71
CA LYS A 155 -11.49 14.83 12.05
C LYS A 155 -12.40 15.84 12.72
N ARG A 156 -11.93 16.46 13.80
CA ARG A 156 -12.63 17.60 14.38
C ARG A 156 -12.51 18.77 13.42
N SER A 157 -13.63 19.28 12.95
CA SER A 157 -13.69 20.60 12.31
C SER A 157 -13.25 21.64 13.34
N HIS A 158 -12.11 22.26 13.10
CA HIS A 158 -11.68 23.48 13.80
C HIS A 158 -12.34 24.69 13.16
#